data_AF-A0A7Y2EQF8-F1
#
_entry.id   AF-A0A7Y2EQF8-F1
#
_cell.length_a   1.000
_cell.length_b   1.000
_cell.length_c   1.000
_cell.angle_alpha   90.00
_cell.angle_beta   90.00
_cell.angle_gamma   90.00
#
_symmetry.space_group_name_H-M   'P 1'
#
loop_
_entity.id
_entity.type
_entity.pdbx_description
1 polymer ?
#
loop_
_entity_poly.entity_id
_entity_poly.type
_entity_poly.pdbx_seq_one_letter_code
_entity_poly.pdbx_strand_id
1 'polypeptide(L)'
;MDPAVAERRDRELVMNYWPARLDLAQSASGLLLVLFMWTHMALVSSILVSEDAMYRVSLMFEGYYVFGSSHPWLVSVVALLVTALLMLHAILAMRKFPQNAGQYMAFWRHKQRMHHADTTLWWWQLVTGFLLFFMAPAHLYTMFSQADQIGPYASSWRVYSTQWPLYLVLLVVVEVHAALGLYRLIVKWGWLQSLSRKYLRMIIIGFAVFLVWHGVSTLLAYYKLGETLRDTPDLRYHPTEVRP
;
A
#
# COMPACT_ATOMS: atom_id res chain seq x y z
N MET A 1 27.76 -3.08 50.12
CA MET A 1 26.78 -3.42 49.07
C MET A 1 26.73 -4.94 49.03
N ASP A 2 25.56 -5.56 49.18
CA ASP A 2 25.44 -7.02 49.20
C ASP A 2 25.87 -7.60 47.83
N PRO A 3 26.89 -8.48 47.77
CA PRO A 3 27.32 -9.09 46.51
C PRO A 3 26.19 -9.82 45.78
N ALA A 4 25.19 -10.35 46.51
CA ALA A 4 24.01 -10.97 45.91
C ALA A 4 23.01 -9.97 45.28
N VAL A 5 23.09 -8.68 45.64
CA VAL A 5 22.34 -7.59 45.01
C VAL A 5 23.08 -7.06 43.78
N ALA A 6 24.41 -7.00 43.82
CA ALA A 6 25.24 -6.65 42.66
C ALA A 6 25.12 -7.70 41.54
N GLU A 7 25.18 -8.99 41.88
CA GLU A 7 25.07 -10.10 40.92
C GLU A 7 23.63 -10.26 40.36
N ARG A 8 22.61 -9.76 41.07
CA ARG A 8 21.22 -9.69 40.56
C ARG A 8 21.05 -8.52 39.59
N ARG A 9 21.63 -7.37 39.92
CA ARG A 9 21.64 -6.16 39.08
C ARG A 9 22.41 -6.37 37.77
N ASP A 10 23.50 -7.14 37.81
CA ASP A 10 24.30 -7.46 36.62
C ASP A 10 23.66 -8.56 35.74
N ARG A 11 22.83 -9.45 36.32
CA ARG A 11 21.96 -10.37 35.56
C ARG A 11 20.71 -9.69 34.98
N GLU A 12 20.25 -8.60 35.58
CA GLU A 12 19.08 -7.81 35.14
C GLU A 12 19.37 -6.78 34.04
N LEU A 13 20.63 -6.47 33.73
CA LEU A 13 21.01 -5.50 32.69
C LEU A 13 21.39 -6.13 31.35
N VAL A 14 20.87 -7.33 31.03
CA VAL A 14 20.85 -7.78 29.64
C VAL A 14 19.84 -6.92 28.89
N MET A 15 20.33 -5.90 28.17
CA MET A 15 19.45 -5.01 27.40
C MET A 15 18.56 -5.81 26.46
N ASN A 16 17.24 -5.70 26.63
CA ASN A 16 16.29 -6.33 25.74
C ASN A 16 16.26 -5.58 24.40
N TYR A 17 16.79 -6.18 23.35
CA TYR A 17 16.82 -5.59 22.00
C TYR A 17 15.49 -5.68 21.23
N TRP A 18 14.45 -6.33 21.79
CA TRP A 18 13.15 -6.47 21.13
C TRP A 18 12.52 -5.14 20.69
N PRO A 19 12.50 -4.06 21.49
CA PRO A 19 11.94 -2.78 21.05
C PRO A 19 12.60 -2.25 19.78
N ALA A 20 13.93 -2.35 19.68
CA ALA A 20 14.68 -1.95 18.50
C ALA A 20 14.37 -2.85 17.29
N ARG A 21 14.30 -4.16 17.49
CA ARG A 21 13.93 -5.12 16.43
C ARG A 21 12.52 -4.86 15.89
N LEU A 22 11.56 -4.58 16.76
CA LEU A 22 10.19 -4.29 16.34
C LEU A 22 10.05 -2.93 15.66
N ASP A 23 10.87 -1.95 16.04
CA ASP A 23 10.90 -0.64 15.39
C ASP A 23 11.53 -0.72 13.98
N LEU A 24 12.59 -1.53 13.84
CA LEU A 24 13.17 -1.86 12.53
C LEU A 24 12.19 -2.64 11.66
N ALA A 25 11.52 -3.67 12.19
CA ALA A 25 10.53 -4.46 11.45
C ALA A 25 9.32 -3.62 11.00
N GLN A 26 8.87 -2.66 11.82
CA GLN A 26 7.78 -1.76 11.45
C GLN A 26 8.20 -0.84 10.29
N SER A 27 9.43 -0.34 10.34
CA SER A 27 10.01 0.50 9.30
C SER A 27 10.27 -0.26 7.99
N ALA A 28 10.80 -1.47 8.08
CA ALA A 28 11.07 -2.33 6.93
C ALA A 28 9.77 -2.78 6.24
N SER A 29 8.78 -3.26 7.01
CA SER A 29 7.49 -3.65 6.44
C SER A 29 6.77 -2.48 5.77
N GLY A 30 6.82 -1.28 6.37
CA GLY A 30 6.28 -0.06 5.76
C GLY A 30 6.99 0.31 4.46
N LEU A 31 8.32 0.21 4.41
CA LEU A 31 9.08 0.48 3.17
C LEU A 31 8.73 -0.52 2.06
N LEU A 32 8.67 -1.81 2.38
CA LEU A 32 8.31 -2.85 1.41
C LEU A 32 6.91 -2.62 0.85
N LEU A 33 5.94 -2.21 1.67
CA LEU A 33 4.59 -1.87 1.21
C LEU A 33 4.57 -0.62 0.32
N VAL A 34 5.37 0.40 0.61
CA VAL A 34 5.49 1.59 -0.27
C VAL A 34 6.05 1.19 -1.64
N LEU A 35 7.12 0.40 -1.67
CA LEU A 35 7.73 -0.08 -2.91
C LEU A 35 6.77 -0.96 -3.70
N PHE A 36 6.04 -1.84 -3.00
CA PHE A 36 4.97 -2.64 -3.60
C PHE A 36 3.90 -1.75 -4.23
N MET A 37 3.39 -0.74 -3.50
CA MET A 37 2.34 0.13 -4.01
C MET A 37 2.79 0.92 -5.24
N TRP A 38 3.99 1.47 -5.25
CA TRP A 38 4.47 2.22 -6.43
C TRP A 38 4.69 1.31 -7.65
N THR A 39 5.23 0.11 -7.42
CA THR A 39 5.35 -0.92 -8.47
C THR A 39 3.97 -1.32 -8.98
N HIS A 40 3.01 -1.54 -8.07
CA HIS A 40 1.63 -1.85 -8.38
C HIS A 40 0.97 -0.75 -9.23
N MET A 41 1.11 0.52 -8.84
CA MET A 41 0.58 1.65 -9.61
C MET A 41 1.16 1.71 -11.02
N ALA A 42 2.47 1.46 -11.18
CA ALA A 42 3.09 1.40 -12.49
C ALA A 42 2.52 0.25 -13.34
N LEU A 43 2.40 -0.95 -12.79
CA LEU A 43 1.95 -2.14 -13.51
C LEU A 43 0.46 -2.07 -13.88
N VAL A 44 -0.40 -1.67 -12.96
CA VAL A 44 -1.86 -1.57 -13.19
C VAL A 44 -2.21 -0.44 -14.18
N SER A 45 -1.34 0.57 -14.28
CA SER A 45 -1.50 1.67 -15.25
C SER A 45 -1.09 1.36 -16.68
N SER A 46 -0.55 0.16 -16.95
CA SER A 46 -0.23 -0.28 -18.31
C SER A 46 -1.44 -0.23 -19.26
N ILE A 47 -2.67 -0.28 -18.74
CA ILE A 47 -3.90 -0.05 -19.51
C ILE A 47 -3.97 1.32 -20.20
N LEU A 48 -3.26 2.33 -19.67
CA LEU A 48 -3.16 3.65 -20.30
C LEU A 48 -2.32 3.62 -21.59
N VAL A 49 -1.45 2.61 -21.74
CA VAL A 49 -0.66 2.39 -22.96
C VAL A 49 -1.50 1.64 -23.98
N SER A 50 -1.99 0.45 -23.61
CA SER A 50 -2.93 -0.34 -24.41
C SER A 50 -3.50 -1.52 -23.62
N GLU A 51 -4.58 -2.12 -24.13
CA GLU A 51 -5.12 -3.38 -23.62
C GLU A 51 -4.09 -4.52 -23.73
N ASP A 52 -3.32 -4.56 -24.83
CA ASP A 52 -2.23 -5.52 -25.03
C ASP A 52 -1.12 -5.37 -23.97
N ALA A 53 -0.78 -4.13 -23.59
CA ALA A 53 0.22 -3.87 -22.56
C ALA A 53 -0.24 -4.41 -21.19
N MET A 54 -1.50 -4.16 -20.81
CA MET A 54 -2.07 -4.71 -19.59
C MET A 54 -2.14 -6.24 -19.61
N TYR A 55 -2.50 -6.83 -20.76
CA TYR A 55 -2.52 -8.28 -20.92
C TYR A 55 -1.11 -8.91 -20.80
N ARG A 56 -0.08 -8.28 -21.36
CA ARG A 56 1.31 -8.76 -21.18
C ARG A 56 1.75 -8.70 -19.73
N VAL A 57 1.32 -7.69 -18.98
CA VAL A 57 1.56 -7.57 -17.53
C VAL A 57 0.83 -8.67 -16.76
N SER A 58 -0.42 -8.99 -17.08
CA SER A 58 -1.14 -10.09 -16.41
C SER A 58 -0.45 -11.43 -16.66
N LEU A 59 -0.06 -11.72 -17.91
CA LEU A 59 0.70 -12.94 -18.24
C LEU A 59 2.04 -13.05 -17.50
N MET A 60 2.72 -11.93 -17.27
CA MET A 60 3.96 -11.90 -16.48
C MET A 60 3.73 -12.41 -15.05
N PHE A 61 2.65 -11.96 -14.39
CA PHE A 61 2.31 -12.40 -13.04
C PHE A 61 1.81 -13.85 -12.97
N GLU A 62 1.24 -14.35 -14.07
CA GLU A 62 0.87 -15.75 -14.23
C GLU A 62 2.06 -16.65 -14.62
N GLY A 63 3.27 -16.10 -14.69
CA GLY A 63 4.51 -16.86 -14.94
C GLY A 63 4.69 -17.32 -16.39
N TYR A 64 3.92 -16.79 -17.33
CA TYR A 64 3.91 -17.23 -18.73
C TYR A 64 5.30 -17.20 -19.38
N TYR A 65 6.07 -16.13 -19.18
CA TYR A 65 7.41 -15.96 -19.77
C TYR A 65 8.47 -16.91 -19.19
N VAL A 66 8.18 -17.61 -18.09
CA VAL A 66 9.09 -18.58 -17.45
C VAL A 66 8.64 -20.02 -17.71
N PHE A 67 7.34 -20.28 -17.60
CA PHE A 67 6.78 -21.64 -17.68
C PHE A 67 6.19 -21.98 -19.06
N GLY A 68 6.02 -21.01 -19.95
CA GLY A 68 5.37 -21.20 -21.26
C GLY A 68 3.85 -21.38 -21.20
N SER A 69 3.26 -21.38 -19.99
CA SER A 69 1.83 -21.46 -19.75
C SER A 69 1.42 -20.55 -18.59
N SER A 70 0.16 -20.10 -18.63
CA SER A 70 -0.42 -19.22 -17.62
C SER A 70 -0.87 -20.01 -16.39
N HIS A 71 -0.48 -19.53 -15.20
CA HIS A 71 -0.81 -20.11 -13.90
C HIS A 71 -1.38 -19.04 -12.95
N PRO A 72 -2.70 -18.77 -13.00
CA PRO A 72 -3.32 -17.72 -12.18
C PRO A 72 -3.11 -17.86 -10.67
N TRP A 73 -2.94 -19.07 -10.15
CA TRP A 73 -2.68 -19.32 -8.73
C TRP A 73 -1.41 -18.63 -8.21
N LEU A 74 -0.44 -18.31 -9.08
CA LEU A 74 0.74 -17.51 -8.70
C LEU A 74 0.33 -16.12 -8.20
N VAL A 75 -0.69 -15.50 -8.81
CA VAL A 75 -1.20 -14.21 -8.38
C VAL A 75 -1.86 -14.32 -7.00
N SER A 76 -2.61 -15.41 -6.75
CA SER A 76 -3.15 -15.69 -5.40
C SER A 76 -2.05 -15.80 -4.35
N VAL A 77 -0.93 -16.47 -4.66
CA VAL A 77 0.23 -16.56 -3.76
C VAL A 77 0.82 -15.18 -3.47
N VAL A 78 1.00 -14.35 -4.50
CA VAL A 78 1.48 -12.96 -4.33
C VAL A 78 0.51 -12.15 -3.47
N ALA A 79 -0.80 -12.23 -3.73
CA ALA A 79 -1.82 -11.55 -2.93
C ALA A 79 -1.78 -11.98 -1.45
N LEU A 80 -1.58 -13.28 -1.19
CA LEU A 80 -1.44 -13.81 0.17
C LEU A 80 -0.17 -13.29 0.87
N LEU A 81 0.97 -13.25 0.18
CA LEU A 81 2.22 -12.72 0.72
C LEU A 81 2.11 -11.23 1.05
N VAL A 82 1.50 -10.44 0.17
CA VAL A 82 1.24 -9.01 0.40
C VAL A 82 0.26 -8.82 1.56
N THR A 83 -0.77 -9.67 1.67
CA THR A 83 -1.70 -9.65 2.80
C THR A 83 -0.96 -9.93 4.11
N ALA A 84 -0.09 -10.94 4.16
CA ALA A 84 0.70 -11.24 5.34
C ALA A 84 1.64 -10.09 5.73
N LEU A 85 2.27 -9.45 4.74
CA LEU A 85 3.11 -8.26 4.95
C LEU A 85 2.30 -7.07 5.49
N LEU A 86 1.10 -6.83 4.94
CA LEU A 86 0.17 -5.80 5.40
C LEU A 86 -0.27 -6.06 6.84
N MET A 87 -0.63 -7.30 7.17
CA MET A 87 -1.01 -7.70 8.54
C MET A 87 0.14 -7.49 9.53
N LEU A 88 1.36 -7.92 9.16
CA LEU A 88 2.56 -7.68 9.96
C LEU A 88 2.77 -6.19 10.21
N HIS A 89 2.70 -5.38 9.15
CA HIS A 89 2.85 -3.93 9.25
C HIS A 89 1.77 -3.33 10.17
N ALA A 90 0.52 -3.71 9.98
CA ALA A 90 -0.62 -3.25 10.76
C ALA A 90 -0.46 -3.56 12.26
N ILE A 91 -0.14 -4.81 12.62
CA ILE A 91 0.09 -5.23 14.01
C ILE A 91 1.22 -4.39 14.65
N LEU A 92 2.31 -4.19 13.92
CA LEU A 92 3.43 -3.40 14.42
C LEU A 92 3.06 -1.91 14.57
N ALA A 93 2.35 -1.34 13.61
CA ALA A 93 1.97 0.07 13.59
C ALA A 93 0.85 0.41 14.59
N MET A 94 -0.07 -0.51 14.86
CA MET A 94 -1.17 -0.34 15.83
C MET A 94 -0.69 0.02 17.24
N ARG A 95 0.52 -0.41 17.62
CA ARG A 95 1.15 -0.04 18.89
C ARG A 95 1.37 1.47 19.04
N LYS A 96 1.30 2.23 17.95
CA LYS A 96 1.44 3.70 17.93
C LYS A 96 0.09 4.43 18.00
N PHE A 97 -1.04 3.71 17.99
CA PHE A 97 -2.36 4.34 18.05
C PHE A 97 -2.66 4.81 19.48
N PRO A 98 -3.44 5.88 19.68
CA PRO A 98 -4.05 6.19 20.98
C PRO A 98 -4.90 5.01 21.43
N GLN A 99 -4.58 4.44 22.60
CA GLN A 99 -5.18 3.20 23.10
C GLN A 99 -6.45 3.44 23.93
N ASN A 100 -6.79 4.69 24.22
CA ASN A 100 -8.01 5.06 24.95
C ASN A 100 -8.48 6.49 24.61
N ALA A 101 -9.72 6.81 25.01
CA ALA A 101 -10.34 8.11 24.78
C ALA A 101 -9.55 9.28 25.38
N GLY A 102 -8.88 9.06 26.53
CA GLY A 102 -8.03 10.07 27.16
C GLY A 102 -6.81 10.43 26.31
N GLN A 103 -6.08 9.42 25.82
CA GLN A 103 -4.95 9.60 24.91
C GLN A 103 -5.37 10.25 23.59
N TYR A 104 -6.50 9.83 23.03
CA TYR A 104 -7.07 10.43 21.83
C TYR A 104 -7.36 11.92 22.04
N MET A 105 -8.08 12.27 23.11
CA MET A 105 -8.47 13.65 23.40
C MET A 105 -7.25 14.53 23.72
N ALA A 106 -6.25 13.99 24.43
CA ALA A 106 -5.00 14.67 24.72
C ALA A 106 -4.23 14.99 23.42
N PHE A 107 -4.09 14.00 22.52
CA PHE A 107 -3.43 14.20 21.23
C PHE A 107 -4.19 15.21 20.36
N TRP A 108 -5.52 15.06 20.27
CA TRP A 108 -6.37 15.95 19.48
C TRP A 108 -6.23 17.41 19.90
N ARG A 109 -6.34 17.70 21.20
CA ARG A 109 -6.17 19.05 21.76
C ARG A 109 -4.75 19.58 21.52
N HIS A 110 -3.73 18.74 21.68
CA HIS A 110 -2.35 19.13 21.42
C HIS A 110 -2.13 19.51 19.94
N LYS A 111 -2.59 18.67 18.99
CA LYS A 111 -2.52 18.95 17.55
C LYS A 111 -3.20 20.28 17.20
N GLN A 112 -4.38 20.53 17.76
CA GLN A 112 -5.13 21.75 17.48
C GLN A 112 -4.47 23.01 18.05
N ARG A 113 -3.69 22.92 19.13
CA ARG A 113 -2.97 24.08 19.69
C ARG A 113 -1.63 24.34 19.01
N MET A 114 -0.90 23.28 18.66
CA MET A 114 0.45 23.41 18.11
C MET A 114 0.47 23.92 16.67
N HIS A 115 -0.57 23.60 15.88
CA HIS A 115 -0.61 23.85 14.43
C HIS A 115 0.67 23.39 13.68
N HIS A 116 1.35 22.36 14.20
CA HIS A 116 2.61 21.88 13.67
C HIS A 116 2.38 20.90 12.53
N ALA A 117 3.08 21.11 11.40
CA ALA A 117 2.88 20.36 10.17
C ALA A 117 3.12 18.86 10.36
N ASP A 118 4.29 18.44 10.89
CA ASP A 118 4.62 17.02 11.01
C ASP A 118 3.70 16.28 11.99
N THR A 119 3.22 16.97 13.04
CA THR A 119 2.23 16.43 13.99
C THR A 119 0.88 16.19 13.29
N THR A 120 0.51 17.09 12.38
CA THR A 120 -0.71 16.97 11.57
C THR A 120 -0.58 15.87 10.51
N LEU A 121 0.60 15.68 9.90
CA LEU A 121 0.86 14.57 8.99
C LEU A 121 0.84 13.21 9.71
N TRP A 122 1.29 13.16 10.96
CA TRP A 122 1.15 11.98 11.80
C TRP A 122 -0.30 11.60 12.03
N TRP A 123 -1.14 12.59 12.34
CA TRP A 123 -2.57 12.39 12.46
C TRP A 123 -3.20 11.82 11.19
N TRP A 124 -2.88 12.39 10.03
CA TRP A 124 -3.42 11.88 8.76
C TRP A 124 -2.99 10.46 8.45
N GLN A 125 -1.77 10.06 8.80
CA GLN A 125 -1.34 8.68 8.66
C GLN A 125 -2.06 7.71 9.59
N LEU A 126 -2.43 8.15 10.79
CA LEU A 126 -3.27 7.35 11.68
C LEU A 126 -4.65 7.15 11.06
N VAL A 127 -5.28 8.22 10.57
CA VAL A 127 -6.61 8.16 9.94
C VAL A 127 -6.59 7.27 8.70
N THR A 128 -5.65 7.47 7.77
CA THR A 128 -5.56 6.64 6.57
C THR A 128 -5.19 5.20 6.90
N GLY A 129 -4.29 4.97 7.86
CA GLY A 129 -3.94 3.63 8.32
C GLY A 129 -5.13 2.89 8.91
N PHE A 130 -5.99 3.60 9.66
CA PHE A 130 -7.24 3.05 10.18
C PHE A 130 -8.21 2.67 9.06
N LEU A 131 -8.41 3.54 8.06
CA LEU A 131 -9.27 3.23 6.91
C LEU A 131 -8.78 2.02 6.10
N LEU A 132 -7.46 1.85 5.97
CA LEU A 132 -6.86 0.73 5.23
C LEU A 132 -7.17 -0.64 5.86
N PHE A 133 -7.50 -0.74 7.15
CA PHE A 133 -7.93 -2.01 7.76
C PHE A 133 -9.17 -2.62 7.10
N PHE A 134 -10.02 -1.78 6.51
CA PHE A 134 -11.27 -2.22 5.88
C PHE A 134 -11.10 -2.34 4.36
N MET A 135 -10.43 -1.35 3.77
CA MET A 135 -10.38 -1.21 2.32
C MET A 135 -9.34 -2.12 1.66
N ALA A 136 -8.14 -2.22 2.25
CA ALA A 136 -7.06 -3.00 1.66
C ALA A 136 -7.36 -4.51 1.68
N PRO A 137 -7.89 -5.11 2.78
CA PRO A 137 -8.29 -6.52 2.75
C PRO A 137 -9.40 -6.82 1.74
N ALA A 138 -10.38 -5.94 1.56
CA ALA A 138 -11.43 -6.14 0.56
C ALA A 138 -10.85 -6.23 -0.87
N HIS A 139 -9.92 -5.33 -1.19
CA HIS A 139 -9.20 -5.36 -2.47
C HIS A 139 -8.32 -6.62 -2.61
N LEU A 140 -7.48 -6.92 -1.61
CA LEU A 140 -6.56 -8.05 -1.63
C LEU A 140 -7.27 -9.40 -1.68
N TYR A 141 -8.40 -9.55 -0.96
CA TYR A 141 -9.22 -10.76 -1.02
C TYR A 141 -9.79 -11.00 -2.42
N THR A 142 -10.18 -9.94 -3.12
CA THR A 142 -10.65 -10.05 -4.51
C THR A 142 -9.51 -10.53 -5.43
N MET A 143 -8.31 -9.97 -5.29
CA MET A 143 -7.15 -10.41 -6.08
C MET A 143 -6.73 -11.84 -5.76
N PHE A 144 -6.89 -12.28 -4.50
CA PHE A 144 -6.61 -13.65 -4.07
C PHE A 144 -7.62 -14.66 -4.63
N SER A 145 -8.92 -14.36 -4.52
CA SER A 145 -10.02 -15.28 -4.82
C SER A 145 -10.42 -15.33 -6.29
N GLN A 146 -10.09 -14.31 -7.07
CA GLN A 146 -10.43 -14.18 -8.50
C GLN A 146 -9.17 -13.91 -9.33
N ALA A 147 -8.09 -14.64 -9.04
CA ALA A 147 -6.79 -14.43 -9.66
C ALA A 147 -6.78 -14.66 -11.19
N ASP A 148 -7.68 -15.50 -11.70
CA ASP A 148 -7.89 -15.75 -13.13
C ASP A 148 -8.70 -14.64 -13.84
N GLN A 149 -9.17 -13.64 -13.09
CA GLN A 149 -9.94 -12.50 -13.58
C GLN A 149 -9.13 -11.20 -13.57
N ILE A 150 -7.82 -11.33 -13.80
CA ILE A 150 -6.87 -10.21 -13.89
C ILE A 150 -6.40 -10.08 -15.34
N GLY A 151 -6.74 -8.94 -15.94
CA GLY A 151 -6.48 -8.61 -17.34
C GLY A 151 -7.30 -7.38 -17.74
N PRO A 152 -7.20 -6.89 -18.99
CA PRO A 152 -7.87 -5.67 -19.40
C PRO A 152 -9.40 -5.79 -19.23
N TYR A 153 -10.05 -6.82 -19.79
CA TYR A 153 -11.51 -6.92 -19.77
C TYR A 153 -12.09 -7.26 -18.39
N ALA A 154 -11.62 -8.35 -17.76
CA ALA A 154 -12.14 -8.78 -16.46
C ALA A 154 -11.93 -7.71 -15.36
N SER A 155 -10.79 -7.00 -15.37
CA SER A 155 -10.56 -5.91 -14.42
C SER A 155 -11.44 -4.70 -14.71
N SER A 156 -11.60 -4.32 -15.98
CA SER A 156 -12.50 -3.24 -16.40
C SER A 156 -13.94 -3.52 -16.01
N TRP A 157 -14.43 -4.73 -16.26
CA TRP A 157 -15.78 -5.12 -15.86
C TRP A 157 -15.98 -5.03 -14.36
N ARG A 158 -15.04 -5.53 -13.55
CA ARG A 158 -15.07 -5.44 -12.09
C ARG A 158 -15.08 -3.99 -11.59
N VAL A 159 -14.25 -3.13 -12.18
CA VAL A 159 -14.21 -1.69 -11.86
C VAL A 159 -15.56 -1.05 -12.14
N TYR A 160 -16.06 -1.22 -13.36
CA TYR A 160 -17.29 -0.59 -13.83
C TYR A 160 -18.53 -1.05 -13.07
N SER A 161 -18.68 -2.37 -12.89
CA SER A 161 -19.88 -2.96 -12.29
C SER A 161 -20.03 -2.67 -10.81
N THR A 162 -18.94 -2.69 -10.03
CA THR A 162 -19.06 -2.66 -8.55
C THR A 162 -17.92 -1.96 -7.82
N GLN A 163 -16.67 -2.08 -8.26
CA GLN A 163 -15.51 -1.76 -7.41
C GLN A 163 -14.99 -0.32 -7.52
N TRP A 164 -15.44 0.49 -8.48
CA TRP A 164 -14.93 1.86 -8.64
C TRP A 164 -15.03 2.74 -7.38
N PRO A 165 -16.08 2.68 -6.52
CA PRO A 165 -16.12 3.53 -5.34
C PRO A 165 -15.05 3.13 -4.33
N LEU A 166 -14.85 1.81 -4.14
CA LEU A 166 -13.81 1.28 -3.28
C LEU A 166 -12.43 1.72 -3.80
N TYR A 167 -12.16 1.52 -5.09
CA TYR A 167 -10.85 1.81 -5.67
C TYR A 167 -10.52 3.30 -5.69
N LEU A 168 -11.51 4.17 -5.94
CA LEU A 168 -11.30 5.62 -5.91
C LEU A 168 -10.89 6.11 -4.51
N VAL A 169 -11.60 5.67 -3.48
CA VAL A 169 -11.27 6.07 -2.10
C VAL A 169 -9.98 5.38 -1.65
N LEU A 170 -9.78 4.10 -2.00
CA LEU A 170 -8.59 3.33 -1.62
C LEU A 170 -7.34 3.97 -2.22
N LEU A 171 -7.39 4.39 -3.49
CA LEU A 171 -6.31 5.10 -4.17
C LEU A 171 -5.84 6.31 -3.37
N VAL A 172 -6.77 7.21 -2.99
CA VAL A 172 -6.39 8.41 -2.22
C VAL A 172 -5.85 8.05 -0.85
N VAL A 173 -6.51 7.12 -0.14
CA VAL A 173 -6.15 6.73 1.22
C VAL A 173 -4.76 6.07 1.25
N VAL A 174 -4.49 5.13 0.35
CA VAL A 174 -3.23 4.37 0.32
C VAL A 174 -2.06 5.26 -0.13
N GLU A 175 -2.25 6.11 -1.14
CA GLU A 175 -1.20 7.01 -1.63
C GLU A 175 -0.82 8.05 -0.59
N VAL A 176 -1.81 8.65 0.09
CA VAL A 176 -1.54 9.56 1.22
C VAL A 176 -0.83 8.82 2.35
N HIS A 177 -1.26 7.60 2.70
CA HIS A 177 -0.60 6.83 3.75
C HIS A 177 0.87 6.50 3.40
N ALA A 178 1.10 6.02 2.18
CA ALA A 178 2.42 5.63 1.68
C ALA A 178 3.38 6.81 1.59
N ALA A 179 2.94 7.93 1.00
CA ALA A 179 3.75 9.13 0.85
C ALA A 179 4.18 9.71 2.20
N LEU A 180 3.22 9.92 3.10
CA LEU A 180 3.52 10.43 4.43
C LEU A 180 4.42 9.46 5.23
N GLY A 181 4.20 8.15 5.05
CA GLY A 181 4.99 7.11 5.69
C GLY A 181 6.43 7.12 5.23
N LEU A 182 6.66 7.24 3.92
CA LEU A 182 7.99 7.37 3.35
C LEU A 182 8.69 8.65 3.81
N TYR A 183 8.00 9.79 3.82
CA TYR A 183 8.53 11.05 4.35
C TYR A 183 9.04 10.87 5.77
N ARG A 184 8.22 10.31 6.65
CA ARG A 184 8.61 10.08 8.03
C ARG A 184 9.70 9.03 8.18
N LEU A 185 9.72 8.01 7.32
CA LEU A 185 10.76 7.00 7.34
C LEU A 185 12.13 7.59 7.00
N ILE A 186 12.20 8.41 5.95
CA ILE A 186 13.43 9.11 5.54
C ILE A 186 13.92 10.03 6.65
N VAL A 187 13.02 10.79 7.29
CA VAL A 187 13.37 11.69 8.40
C VAL A 187 13.80 10.91 9.64
N LYS A 188 13.11 9.82 9.97
CA LYS A 188 13.37 8.98 11.15
C LYS A 188 14.76 8.33 11.08
N TRP A 189 15.12 7.77 9.93
CA TRP A 189 16.41 7.08 9.74
C TRP A 189 17.51 7.97 9.17
N GLY A 190 17.19 9.22 8.85
CA GLY A 190 18.17 10.21 8.41
C GLY A 190 18.83 9.87 7.08
N TRP A 191 18.10 9.28 6.11
CA TRP A 191 18.66 8.88 4.81
C TRP A 191 18.96 10.06 3.87
N LEU A 192 18.20 11.16 3.97
CA LEU A 192 18.33 12.35 3.11
C LEU A 192 18.50 13.62 3.95
N GLN A 193 19.45 13.62 4.88
CA GLN A 193 19.67 14.74 5.81
C GLN A 193 20.12 16.05 5.13
N SER A 194 20.69 15.97 3.93
CA SER A 194 21.10 17.15 3.14
C SER A 194 19.90 17.97 2.63
N LEU A 195 18.71 17.37 2.53
CA LEU A 195 17.49 18.07 2.12
C LEU A 195 16.78 18.67 3.33
N SER A 196 16.35 19.93 3.22
CA SER A 196 15.49 20.52 4.24
C SER A 196 14.17 19.75 4.34
N ARG A 197 13.62 19.64 5.55
CA ARG A 197 12.32 18.97 5.79
C ARG A 197 11.20 19.55 4.93
N LYS A 198 11.25 20.87 4.67
CA LYS A 198 10.29 21.56 3.80
C LYS A 198 10.36 21.04 2.36
N TYR A 199 11.57 20.95 1.80
CA TYR A 199 11.77 20.46 0.42
C TYR A 199 11.44 18.98 0.30
N LEU A 200 11.89 18.15 1.24
CA LEU A 200 11.58 16.72 1.24
C LEU A 200 10.07 16.48 1.27
N ARG A 201 9.34 17.20 2.14
CA ARG A 201 7.89 17.14 2.20
C ARG A 201 7.23 17.56 0.89
N MET A 202 7.70 18.63 0.27
CA MET A 202 7.16 19.12 -1.01
C MET A 202 7.34 18.10 -2.13
N ILE A 203 8.53 17.49 -2.24
CA ILE A 203 8.82 16.46 -3.25
C ILE A 203 7.90 15.26 -3.06
N ILE A 204 7.79 14.75 -1.83
CA ILE A 204 7.00 13.56 -1.54
C ILE A 204 5.50 13.80 -1.75
N ILE A 205 4.98 14.95 -1.29
CA ILE A 205 3.57 15.29 -1.52
C ILE A 205 3.31 15.54 -3.01
N GLY A 206 4.21 16.23 -3.71
CA GLY A 206 4.09 16.44 -5.15
C GLY A 206 4.05 15.12 -5.92
N PHE A 207 4.91 14.17 -5.56
CA PHE A 207 4.90 12.83 -6.13
C PHE A 207 3.61 12.06 -5.81
N ALA A 208 3.10 12.17 -4.58
CA ALA A 208 1.82 11.56 -4.20
C ALA A 208 0.65 12.14 -5.01
N VAL A 209 0.61 13.46 -5.22
CA VAL A 209 -0.42 14.11 -6.06
C VAL A 209 -0.33 13.61 -7.50
N PHE A 210 0.89 13.48 -8.04
CA PHE A 210 1.11 12.87 -9.35
C PHE A 210 0.58 11.43 -9.42
N LEU A 211 0.90 10.57 -8.45
CA LEU A 211 0.41 9.19 -8.40
C LEU A 211 -1.11 9.10 -8.26
N VAL A 212 -1.73 9.98 -7.49
CA VAL A 212 -3.20 10.05 -7.39
C VAL A 212 -3.81 10.45 -8.73
N TRP A 213 -3.27 11.49 -9.40
CA TRP A 213 -3.76 11.89 -10.72
C TRP A 213 -3.61 10.76 -11.75
N HIS A 214 -2.45 10.11 -11.76
CA HIS A 214 -2.15 8.95 -12.61
C HIS A 214 -3.09 7.77 -12.32
N GLY A 215 -3.34 7.49 -11.05
CA GLY A 215 -4.27 6.45 -10.61
C GLY A 215 -5.72 6.74 -10.97
N VAL A 216 -6.16 8.00 -10.87
CA VAL A 216 -7.51 8.40 -11.30
C VAL A 216 -7.66 8.24 -12.81
N SER A 217 -6.62 8.60 -13.57
CA SER A 217 -6.60 8.43 -15.03
C SER A 217 -6.67 6.94 -15.40
N THR A 218 -5.93 6.09 -14.69
CA THR A 218 -5.95 4.63 -14.83
C THR A 218 -7.34 4.06 -14.51
N LEU A 219 -7.94 4.47 -13.38
CA LEU A 219 -9.28 4.01 -12.97
C LEU A 219 -10.35 4.43 -13.98
N LEU A 220 -10.24 5.64 -14.54
CA LEU A 220 -11.14 6.12 -15.59
C LEU A 220 -11.00 5.30 -16.88
N ALA A 221 -9.79 4.89 -17.25
CA ALA A 221 -9.57 4.00 -18.40
C ALA A 221 -10.25 2.64 -18.18
N TYR A 222 -10.07 2.02 -17.00
CA TYR A 222 -10.78 0.78 -16.67
C TYR A 222 -12.30 0.96 -16.69
N TYR A 223 -12.82 2.04 -16.11
CA TYR A 223 -14.25 2.32 -16.07
C TYR A 223 -14.85 2.47 -17.47
N LYS A 224 -14.20 3.25 -18.34
CA LYS A 224 -14.64 3.45 -19.73
C LYS A 224 -14.61 2.16 -20.54
N LEU A 225 -13.54 1.37 -20.42
CA LEU A 225 -13.48 0.07 -21.09
C LEU A 225 -14.56 -0.88 -20.56
N GLY A 226 -14.81 -0.88 -19.25
CA GLY A 226 -15.85 -1.71 -18.64
C GLY A 226 -17.27 -1.33 -19.08
N GLU A 227 -17.52 -0.05 -19.36
CA GLU A 227 -18.78 0.42 -19.96
C GLU A 227 -19.03 -0.21 -21.33
N THR A 228 -18.00 -0.35 -22.17
CA THR A 228 -18.13 -1.00 -23.49
C THR A 228 -18.44 -2.50 -23.41
N LEU A 229 -18.12 -3.12 -22.28
CA LEU A 229 -18.34 -4.55 -22.04
C LEU A 229 -19.71 -4.84 -21.38
N ARG A 230 -20.56 -3.82 -21.17
CA ARG A 230 -21.84 -3.96 -20.47
C ARG A 230 -22.73 -5.08 -21.01
N ASP A 231 -22.79 -5.21 -22.33
CA ASP A 231 -23.63 -6.20 -23.00
C ASP A 231 -22.91 -7.56 -23.20
N THR A 232 -21.62 -7.64 -22.89
CA THR A 232 -20.78 -8.84 -23.05
C THR A 232 -19.79 -9.01 -21.87
N PRO A 233 -20.29 -9.14 -20.62
CA PRO A 233 -19.46 -9.09 -19.42
C PRO A 233 -18.46 -10.25 -19.29
N ASP A 234 -18.73 -11.39 -19.94
CA ASP A 234 -17.88 -12.58 -19.92
C ASP A 234 -16.86 -12.63 -21.07
N LEU A 235 -16.78 -11.57 -21.89
CA LEU A 235 -15.85 -11.49 -23.01
C LEU A 235 -14.40 -11.58 -22.50
N ARG A 236 -13.65 -12.54 -23.02
CA ARG A 236 -12.20 -12.65 -22.76
C ARG A 236 -11.42 -11.82 -23.76
N TYR A 237 -10.34 -11.22 -23.27
CA TYR A 237 -9.45 -10.44 -24.12
C TYR A 237 -8.62 -11.35 -25.03
N HIS A 238 -8.49 -10.96 -26.30
CA HIS A 238 -7.61 -11.60 -27.27
C HIS A 238 -6.61 -10.56 -27.79
N PRO A 239 -5.29 -10.84 -27.76
CA PRO A 239 -4.28 -9.85 -28.14
C PRO A 239 -4.38 -9.48 -29.62
N THR A 240 -4.08 -8.22 -29.94
CA THR A 240 -4.22 -7.71 -31.32
C THR A 240 -3.21 -8.35 -32.28
N GLU A 241 -2.06 -8.81 -31.78
CA GLU A 241 -1.01 -9.51 -32.54
C GLU A 241 -1.34 -10.99 -32.84
N VAL A 242 -2.47 -11.51 -32.34
CA VAL A 242 -2.95 -12.87 -32.64
C VAL A 242 -4.18 -12.79 -33.55
N ARG A 243 -4.01 -12.18 -34.73
CA ARG A 243 -4.88 -12.47 -35.89
C ARG A 243 -4.05 -13.32 -36.86
N PRO A 244 -4.55 -14.50 -37.30
CA PRO A 244 -3.88 -15.27 -38.34
C PRO A 244 -3.76 -14.50 -39.66
#